data_AF-A0A1H6SLW8-F1
#
_entry.id   AF-A0A1H6SLW8-F1
#
_cell.length_a   1.000
_cell.length_b   1.000
_cell.length_c   1.000
_cell.angle_alpha   90.00
_cell.angle_beta   90.00
_cell.angle_gamma   90.00
#
_symmetry.space_group_name_H-M   'P 1'
#
loop_
_entity.id
_entity.type
_entity.pdbx_description
1 polymer ?
#
loop_
_entity_poly.entity_id
_entity_poly.type
_entity_poly.pdbx_seq_one_letter_code
_entity_poly.pdbx_strand_id
1 'polypeptide(L)' 'MIKYRRQNALEPEKDAEISVNLTPLMYFAVGFLAMRALIGSVRNLK' A
#
# COMPACT_ATOMS: atom_id res chain seq x y z
N MET A 1 16.98 -30.65 -18.97
CA MET A 1 16.27 -31.58 -18.06
C MET A 1 15.56 -30.75 -17.00
N ILE A 2 14.24 -30.56 -17.13
CA ILE A 2 13.47 -29.66 -16.27
C ILE A 2 13.15 -30.40 -14.96
N LYS A 3 13.62 -29.87 -13.83
CA LYS A 3 13.38 -30.44 -12.50
C LYS A 3 12.05 -29.90 -11.97
N TYR A 4 11.03 -30.76 -11.90
CA TYR A 4 9.78 -30.46 -11.19
C TYR A 4 10.06 -30.46 -9.67
N ARG A 5 9.98 -29.29 -9.01
CA ARG A 5 9.84 -29.25 -7.56
C ARG A 5 8.40 -29.66 -7.24
N ARG A 6 8.22 -30.73 -6.46
CA ARG A 6 6.92 -31.07 -5.87
C ARG A 6 6.51 -29.91 -4.95
N GLN A 7 5.46 -29.19 -5.33
CA GLN A 7 4.72 -28.33 -4.42
C GLN A 7 4.08 -29.26 -3.38
N ASN A 8 4.43 -29.10 -2.11
CA ASN A 8 3.83 -29.88 -1.02
C ASN A 8 2.34 -29.52 -0.93
N ALA A 9 1.46 -30.49 -1.12
CA ALA A 9 0.00 -30.32 -1.05
C ALA A 9 -0.54 -30.13 0.39
N LEU A 10 0.33 -30.08 1.40
CA LEU A 10 -0.04 -30.03 2.82
C LEU A 10 -0.16 -28.59 3.36
N GLU A 11 0.30 -27.57 2.63
CA GLU A 11 0.14 -26.15 3.00
C GLU A 11 -0.27 -25.30 1.78
N PRO A 12 -1.43 -25.56 1.15
CA PRO A 12 -1.93 -24.72 0.06
C PRO A 12 -2.39 -23.33 0.52
N GLU A 13 -2.54 -23.11 1.83
CA GLU A 13 -3.14 -21.90 2.41
C GLU A 13 -2.27 -20.64 2.20
N LYS A 14 -0.96 -20.79 2.00
CA LYS A 14 -0.04 -19.65 1.89
C LYS A 14 0.04 -18.99 0.51
N ASP A 15 -0.42 -19.64 -0.54
CA ASP A 15 -0.31 -19.11 -1.92
C ASP A 15 -1.47 -18.17 -2.30
N ALA A 16 -2.47 -18.01 -1.41
CA ALA A 16 -3.70 -17.24 -1.66
C ALA A 16 -3.90 -16.02 -0.75
N GLU A 17 -2.85 -15.52 -0.09
CA GLU A 17 -2.93 -14.25 0.64
C GLU A 17 -2.82 -13.08 -0.34
N ILE A 18 -3.96 -12.54 -0.78
CA ILE A 18 -4.00 -11.27 -1.52
C ILE A 18 -3.60 -10.15 -0.54
N SER A 19 -2.31 -9.81 -0.52
CA SER A 19 -1.80 -8.71 0.31
C SER A 19 -2.13 -7.36 -0.35
N VAL A 20 -3.04 -6.59 0.25
CA VAL A 20 -3.31 -5.21 -0.18
C VAL A 20 -2.32 -4.28 0.51
N ASN A 21 -1.41 -3.69 -0.26
CA ASN A 21 -0.50 -2.67 0.25
C ASN A 21 -1.21 -1.30 0.33
N LEU A 22 -1.60 -0.89 1.53
CA LEU A 22 -2.30 0.38 1.78
C LEU A 22 -1.34 1.58 1.93
N THR A 23 -0.03 1.33 2.08
CA THR A 23 0.98 2.36 2.35
C THR A 23 0.98 3.50 1.33
N PRO A 24 0.86 3.26 0.00
CA PRO A 24 0.83 4.35 -0.99
C PRO A 24 -0.36 5.30 -0.79
N LEU A 25 -1.53 4.76 -0.43
CA LEU A 25 -2.74 5.55 -0.19
C LEU A 25 -2.59 6.42 1.07
N MET A 26 -1.96 5.87 2.11
CA MET A 26 -1.67 6.60 3.35
C MET A 26 -0.72 7.77 3.11
N TYR A 27 0.36 7.58 2.35
CA TYR A 27 1.27 8.68 2.00
C TYR A 27 0.57 9.78 1.20
N PHE A 28 -0.27 9.40 0.24
CA PHE A 28 -1.06 10.37 -0.52
C PHE A 28 -2.01 11.18 0.38
N ALA A 29 -2.76 10.50 1.27
CA ALA A 29 -3.71 11.16 2.17
C ALA A 29 -3.03 12.19 3.09
N VAL A 30 -1.90 11.83 3.68
CA VAL A 30 -1.12 12.74 4.54
C VAL A 30 -0.60 13.94 3.75
N GLY A 31 0.01 13.70 2.58
CA GLY A 31 0.52 14.77 1.73
C GLY A 31 -0.57 15.74 1.27
N PHE A 32 -1.73 15.22 0.88
CA PHE A 32 -2.88 16.03 0.48
C PHE A 32 -3.39 16.91 1.62
N LEU A 33 -3.56 16.35 2.83
CA LEU A 33 -4.02 17.10 4.00
C LEU A 33 -3.02 18.18 4.40
N ALA A 34 -1.72 17.86 4.40
CA ALA A 34 -0.67 18.83 4.69
C ALA A 34 -0.68 20.00 3.70
N MET A 35 -0.75 19.71 2.39
CA MET A 35 -0.80 20.75 1.36
C MET A 35 -2.05 21.61 1.47
N ARG A 36 -3.22 20.99 1.71
CA ARG A 36 -4.48 21.70 1.91
C ARG A 36 -4.44 22.63 3.12
N ALA A 37 -3.86 22.16 4.24
CA ALA A 37 -3.68 22.98 5.44
C ALA A 37 -2.73 24.16 5.19
N LEU A 38 -1.62 23.92 4.48
CA LEU A 38 -0.66 24.97 4.12
C LEU A 38 -1.30 26.06 3.26
N ILE A 39 -1.99 25.68 2.19
CA ILE A 39 -2.69 26.63 1.31
C ILE A 39 -3.76 27.41 2.10
N GLY A 40 -4.52 26.72 2.96
CA GLY A 40 -5.50 27.37 3.84
C GLY A 40 -4.86 28.39 4.78
N SER A 41 -3.73 28.04 5.40
CA SER A 41 -2.98 28.94 6.28
C SER A 41 -2.49 30.19 5.54
N VAL A 42 -1.94 30.03 4.33
CA VAL A 42 -1.48 31.17 3.52
C VAL A 42 -2.64 32.06 3.11
N ARG A 43 -3.79 31.47 2.76
CA ARG A 43 -4.99 32.23 2.36
C ARG A 43 -5.59 33.03 3.52
N ASN A 44 -5.51 32.52 4.74
CA ASN A 44 -6.02 33.18 5.94
C ASN A 44 -5.03 34.21 6.54
N LEU A 45 -3.79 34.26 6.05
CA LEU A 45 -2.78 35.22 6.49
C LEU A 45 -2.86 36.57 5.72
N LYS A 46 -3.66 36.63 4.66
CA LYS A 46 -3.99 37.84 3.90
C LYS A 46 -5.26 38.49 4.45
#